data_AF-A0AAD7UHU1-F1
#
_entry.id   AF-A0AAD7UHU1-F1
#
_cell.length_a   1.000
_cell.length_b   1.000
_cell.length_c   1.000
_cell.angle_alpha   90.00
_cell.angle_beta   90.00
_cell.angle_gamma   90.00
#
_symmetry.space_group_name_H-M   'P 1'
#
loop_
_entity.id
_entity.type
_entity.pdbx_description
1 polymer ?
#
loop_
_entity_poly.entity_id
_entity_poly.type
_entity_poly.pdbx_seq_one_letter_code
_entity_poly.pdbx_strand_id
1 'polypeptide(L)'
;MMSWSVVSLLVVGVEALARPSSQLRATPRPPAQEAVPKREMLRFYGPALGIFLANPLMSNIDNAIVGRAAGVEALAALSPGTVLSDQVLFLFSFLGRATTGLVSRANAKSGISGARDELRRPLAFAFAIGVGLLVPMYVLATPAVLGALRVAPELKPPAAAYARIRGVAAPLALCQSVALSALLALRDAATPLRVVLGAAALNLVGDLALCCWPLQLGVSGAAAATSASTAAGAYMMLRALRNRGMLDDDLWWRDYLSPRRFTALKRELGPLFSYAGPLSAIVVTRLLGFAAMQVCAASFGTQHLAAYQIALNVFVLFAFFAEPLSQTAQAVCPPLVDGQNALALAKTILNLATLALLIGPLVAAACATFLRLAAPAMTSDPGVLEVVKGTIPAVFATVLQLFLTTTLDGCIVGARDFKWIVGTGTCTCVLQLAALRAIASRDFVIFPPLALIFSTFTARLFVYALASTVRVLLGFGPLGRALRPRYAPVDQKNALATSC
;
A
#
# COMPACT_ATOMS: atom_id res chain seq x y z
N MET A 1 17.16 -12.05 -15.84
CA MET A 1 18.56 -11.77 -15.43
C MET A 1 18.71 -10.48 -14.63
N MET A 2 18.11 -9.34 -15.02
CA MET A 2 18.36 -8.03 -14.36
C MET A 2 17.90 -7.94 -12.88
N SER A 3 16.73 -8.47 -12.52
CA SER A 3 16.24 -8.45 -11.12
C SER A 3 17.12 -9.24 -10.14
N TRP A 4 17.79 -10.28 -10.63
CA TRP A 4 18.74 -11.07 -9.83
C TRP A 4 20.00 -10.25 -9.51
N SER A 5 20.46 -9.39 -10.42
CA SER A 5 21.63 -8.51 -10.18
C SER A 5 21.39 -7.53 -9.02
N VAL A 6 20.20 -6.93 -8.91
CA VAL A 6 19.87 -5.99 -7.82
C VAL A 6 19.84 -6.70 -6.48
N VAL A 7 19.25 -7.90 -6.41
CA VAL A 7 19.19 -8.63 -5.13
C VAL A 7 20.53 -9.22 -4.77
N SER A 8 21.30 -9.76 -5.72
CA SER A 8 22.67 -10.22 -5.45
C SER A 8 23.54 -9.06 -4.97
N LEU A 9 23.44 -7.88 -5.59
CA LEU A 9 24.11 -6.66 -5.10
C LEU A 9 23.68 -6.30 -3.68
N LEU A 10 22.37 -6.34 -3.39
CA LEU A 10 21.83 -6.03 -2.07
C LEU A 10 22.28 -7.07 -1.04
N VAL A 11 22.25 -8.36 -1.35
CA VAL A 11 22.65 -9.45 -0.46
C VAL A 11 24.14 -9.38 -0.16
N VAL A 12 24.98 -9.39 -1.19
CA VAL A 12 26.45 -9.32 -1.05
C VAL A 12 26.88 -8.02 -0.38
N GLY A 13 26.27 -6.90 -0.76
CA GLY A 13 26.63 -5.59 -0.23
C GLY A 13 26.17 -5.38 1.23
N VAL A 14 24.99 -5.85 1.61
CA VAL A 14 24.52 -5.77 3.01
C VAL A 14 25.34 -6.71 3.90
N GLU A 15 25.68 -7.90 3.43
CA GLU A 15 26.59 -8.80 4.15
C GLU A 15 27.98 -8.17 4.34
N ALA A 16 28.52 -7.50 3.32
CA ALA A 16 29.80 -6.81 3.41
C ALA A 16 29.77 -5.65 4.42
N LEU A 17 28.69 -4.85 4.45
CA LEU A 17 28.51 -3.76 5.41
C LEU A 17 28.35 -4.23 6.85
N ALA A 18 27.81 -5.44 7.05
CA ALA A 18 27.54 -6.01 8.37
C ALA A 18 28.74 -6.73 8.99
N ARG A 19 29.86 -6.91 8.27
CA ARG A 19 31.07 -7.57 8.82
C ARG A 19 31.72 -6.68 9.89
N PRO A 20 31.98 -7.20 11.10
CA PRO A 20 32.74 -6.48 12.11
C PRO A 20 34.20 -6.35 11.65
N SER A 21 34.75 -5.13 11.66
CA SER A 21 36.18 -4.92 11.49
C SER A 21 36.91 -5.46 12.73
N SER A 22 38.01 -6.18 12.52
CA SER A 22 38.76 -6.96 13.53
C SER A 22 39.44 -6.15 14.65
N GLN A 23 39.15 -4.85 14.80
CA GLN A 23 39.94 -3.95 15.65
C GLN A 23 39.14 -3.05 16.62
N LEU A 24 37.81 -3.16 16.78
CA LEU A 24 37.06 -2.14 17.54
C LEU A 24 35.95 -2.75 18.45
N ARG A 25 35.88 -2.29 19.71
CA ARG A 25 34.91 -2.73 20.73
C ARG A 25 33.54 -2.05 20.54
N ALA A 26 32.47 -2.83 20.72
CA ALA A 26 31.08 -2.36 20.72
C ALA A 26 30.72 -1.61 22.02
N THR A 27 29.99 -0.50 21.90
CA THR A 27 29.41 0.25 23.04
C THR A 27 28.31 -0.56 23.75
N PRO A 28 27.95 -0.23 25.02
CA PRO A 28 26.98 -1.01 25.79
C PRO A 28 25.61 -1.06 25.11
N ARG A 29 25.06 -2.26 24.97
CA ARG A 29 23.83 -2.55 24.22
C ARG A 29 22.59 -2.06 24.97
N PRO A 30 21.68 -1.26 24.35
CA PRO A 30 20.28 -1.24 24.77
C PRO A 30 19.67 -2.66 24.65
N PRO A 31 18.54 -2.98 25.31
CA PRO A 31 17.94 -4.32 25.23
C PRO A 31 17.88 -4.79 23.77
N ALA A 32 18.50 -5.95 23.52
CA ALA A 32 18.88 -6.37 22.18
C ALA A 32 17.64 -6.54 21.30
N GLN A 33 17.35 -5.56 20.45
CA GLN A 33 16.39 -5.76 19.37
C GLN A 33 17.01 -6.74 18.38
N GLU A 34 16.57 -7.98 18.43
CA GLU A 34 17.07 -9.06 17.58
C GLU A 34 16.54 -8.94 16.15
N ALA A 35 17.24 -9.60 15.22
CA ALA A 35 16.79 -9.71 13.84
C ALA A 35 15.48 -10.50 13.79
N VAL A 36 14.53 -10.05 12.97
CA VAL A 36 13.26 -10.76 12.84
C VAL A 36 13.46 -12.00 11.96
N PRO A 37 13.11 -13.22 12.44
CA PRO A 37 13.31 -14.44 11.67
C PRO A 37 12.25 -14.58 10.56
N LYS A 38 12.61 -15.25 9.45
CA LYS A 38 11.72 -15.51 8.30
C LYS A 38 10.39 -16.17 8.72
N ARG A 39 10.42 -17.05 9.72
CA ARG A 39 9.22 -17.73 10.25
C ARG A 39 8.20 -16.75 10.84
N GLU A 40 8.66 -15.72 11.56
CA GLU A 40 7.77 -14.68 12.11
C GLU A 40 7.21 -13.82 10.98
N MET A 41 8.05 -13.44 10.00
CA MET A 41 7.62 -12.70 8.81
C MET A 41 6.56 -13.47 8.02
N LEU A 42 6.71 -14.79 7.83
CA LEU A 42 5.73 -15.64 7.15
C LEU A 42 4.43 -15.80 7.95
N ARG A 43 4.51 -15.89 9.28
CA ARG A 43 3.34 -15.92 10.16
C ARG A 43 2.53 -14.63 10.09
N PHE A 44 3.19 -13.49 9.85
CA PHE A 44 2.54 -12.22 9.56
C PHE A 44 2.02 -12.14 8.12
N TYR A 45 2.80 -12.62 7.14
CA TYR A 45 2.50 -12.56 5.70
C TYR A 45 1.15 -13.19 5.37
N GLY A 46 0.86 -14.40 5.85
CA GLY A 46 -0.38 -15.10 5.53
C GLY A 46 -1.64 -14.31 5.89
N PRO A 47 -1.82 -13.91 7.16
CA PRO A 47 -2.96 -13.10 7.54
C PRO A 47 -2.99 -11.71 6.89
N ALA A 48 -1.83 -11.06 6.74
CA ALA A 48 -1.74 -9.78 6.05
C ALA A 48 -2.16 -9.87 4.58
N LEU A 49 -1.80 -10.95 3.88
CA LEU A 49 -2.26 -11.21 2.52
C LEU A 49 -3.78 -11.30 2.45
N GLY A 50 -4.40 -12.02 3.39
CA GLY A 50 -5.86 -12.10 3.49
C GLY A 50 -6.53 -10.73 3.66
N ILE A 51 -5.93 -9.82 4.45
CA ILE A 51 -6.42 -8.45 4.61
C ILE A 51 -6.38 -7.68 3.29
N PHE A 52 -5.27 -7.73 2.56
CA PHE A 52 -5.11 -6.99 1.29
C PHE A 52 -5.95 -7.57 0.16
N LEU A 53 -6.17 -8.89 0.14
CA LEU A 53 -7.03 -9.55 -0.85
C LEU A 53 -8.53 -9.44 -0.53
N ALA A 54 -8.90 -9.18 0.72
CA ALA A 54 -10.31 -9.12 1.11
C ALA A 54 -11.10 -8.06 0.33
N ASN A 55 -10.56 -6.85 0.17
CA ASN A 55 -11.25 -5.79 -0.55
C ASN A 55 -11.52 -6.14 -2.04
N PRO A 56 -10.52 -6.50 -2.87
CA PRO A 56 -10.79 -6.84 -4.27
C PRO A 56 -11.69 -8.09 -4.42
N LEU A 57 -11.59 -9.07 -3.53
CA LEU A 57 -12.47 -10.24 -3.54
C LEU A 57 -13.92 -9.86 -3.20
N MET A 58 -14.12 -9.02 -2.18
CA MET A 58 -15.45 -8.53 -1.81
C MET A 58 -16.05 -7.68 -2.91
N SER A 59 -15.29 -6.77 -3.53
CA SER A 59 -15.78 -5.97 -4.65
C SER A 59 -16.30 -6.84 -5.82
N ASN A 60 -15.65 -7.98 -6.11
CA ASN A 60 -16.16 -8.93 -7.10
C ASN A 60 -17.46 -9.62 -6.67
N ILE A 61 -17.60 -9.93 -5.38
CA ILE A 61 -18.82 -10.51 -4.81
C ILE A 61 -19.96 -9.49 -4.89
N ASP A 62 -19.74 -8.24 -4.45
CA ASP A 62 -20.71 -7.14 -4.50
C ASP A 62 -21.21 -6.93 -5.94
N ASN A 63 -20.29 -6.87 -6.91
CA ASN A 63 -20.62 -6.76 -8.35
C ASN A 63 -21.50 -7.93 -8.83
N ALA A 64 -21.16 -9.16 -8.44
CA ALA A 64 -21.92 -10.35 -8.84
C ALA A 64 -23.33 -10.36 -8.25
N ILE A 65 -23.49 -9.93 -7.00
CA ILE A 65 -24.79 -9.86 -6.31
C ILE A 65 -25.65 -8.77 -6.93
N VAL A 66 -25.13 -7.54 -7.03
CA VAL A 66 -25.86 -6.41 -7.62
C VAL A 66 -26.25 -6.71 -9.06
N GLY A 67 -25.34 -7.28 -9.86
CA GLY A 67 -25.63 -7.66 -11.24
C GLY A 67 -26.73 -8.71 -11.37
N ARG A 68 -26.80 -9.69 -10.47
CA ARG A 68 -27.83 -10.74 -10.48
C ARG A 68 -29.17 -10.28 -9.91
N ALA A 69 -29.16 -9.46 -8.86
CA ALA A 69 -30.36 -9.12 -8.13
C ALA A 69 -31.02 -7.81 -8.57
N ALA A 70 -30.22 -6.80 -8.94
CA ALA A 70 -30.70 -5.48 -9.31
C ALA A 70 -30.57 -5.19 -10.82
N GLY A 71 -29.96 -6.10 -11.58
CA GLY A 71 -29.86 -6.03 -13.03
C GLY A 71 -28.67 -5.23 -13.56
N VAL A 72 -28.55 -5.19 -14.89
CA VAL A 72 -27.38 -4.65 -15.61
C VAL A 72 -27.25 -3.13 -15.42
N GLU A 73 -28.36 -2.39 -15.39
CA GLU A 73 -28.34 -0.93 -15.17
C GLU A 73 -27.82 -0.58 -13.76
N ALA A 74 -28.22 -1.35 -12.74
CA ALA A 74 -27.72 -1.19 -11.38
C ALA A 74 -26.21 -1.47 -11.30
N LEU A 75 -25.74 -2.53 -11.96
CA LEU A 75 -24.31 -2.84 -12.06
C LEU A 75 -23.53 -1.74 -12.80
N ALA A 76 -24.08 -1.20 -13.87
CA ALA A 76 -23.46 -0.11 -14.63
C ALA A 76 -23.34 1.18 -13.80
N ALA A 77 -24.33 1.48 -12.95
CA ALA A 77 -24.30 2.61 -12.03
C ALA A 77 -23.38 2.40 -10.82
N LEU A 78 -23.22 1.16 -10.35
CA LEU A 78 -22.37 0.81 -9.22
C LEU A 78 -20.89 1.15 -9.47
N SER A 79 -20.42 0.93 -10.69
CA SER A 79 -19.02 1.15 -11.08
C SER A 79 -18.53 2.60 -10.85
N PRO A 80 -19.14 3.66 -11.41
CA PRO A 80 -18.70 5.03 -11.17
C PRO A 80 -18.85 5.46 -9.70
N GLY A 81 -19.89 4.98 -8.99
CA GLY A 81 -20.05 5.24 -7.56
C GLY A 81 -18.95 4.61 -6.70
N THR A 82 -18.54 3.39 -7.03
CA THR A 82 -17.44 2.66 -6.38
C THR A 82 -16.09 3.28 -6.68
N VAL A 83 -15.83 3.63 -7.94
CA VAL A 83 -14.62 4.35 -8.34
C VAL A 83 -14.49 5.66 -7.57
N LEU A 84 -15.56 6.46 -7.50
CA LEU A 84 -15.55 7.71 -6.73
C LEU A 84 -15.25 7.45 -5.24
N SER A 85 -15.95 6.48 -4.64
CA SER A 85 -15.85 6.20 -3.20
C SER A 85 -14.47 5.66 -2.80
N ASP A 86 -13.99 4.63 -3.51
CA ASP A 86 -12.81 3.89 -3.13
C ASP A 86 -11.53 4.59 -3.54
N GLN A 87 -11.50 5.27 -4.70
CA GLN A 87 -10.29 6.00 -5.13
C GLN A 87 -10.03 7.22 -4.24
N VAL A 88 -11.08 7.94 -3.83
CA VAL A 88 -10.93 9.05 -2.89
C VAL A 88 -10.38 8.55 -1.55
N LEU A 89 -10.88 7.44 -1.01
CA LEU A 89 -10.33 6.84 0.20
C LEU A 89 -8.89 6.33 0.01
N PHE A 90 -8.58 5.78 -1.16
CA PHE A 90 -7.24 5.30 -1.50
C PHE A 90 -6.19 6.43 -1.53
N LEU A 91 -6.58 7.66 -1.89
CA LEU A 91 -5.70 8.84 -1.77
C LEU A 91 -5.23 9.09 -0.33
N PHE A 92 -6.00 8.65 0.67
CA PHE A 92 -5.63 8.74 2.10
C PHE A 92 -4.86 7.51 2.62
N SER A 93 -4.48 6.57 1.75
CA SER A 93 -3.66 5.41 2.13
C SER A 93 -2.31 5.78 2.77
N PHE A 94 -1.81 7.00 2.53
CA PHE A 94 -0.64 7.53 3.23
C PHE A 94 -0.79 7.51 4.75
N LEU A 95 -2.02 7.68 5.25
CA LEU A 95 -2.29 7.80 6.68
C LEU A 95 -1.99 6.49 7.41
N GLY A 96 -2.31 5.35 6.78
CA GLY A 96 -1.97 4.03 7.29
C GLY A 96 -0.46 3.77 7.33
N ARG A 97 0.25 4.12 6.26
CA ARG A 97 1.72 4.02 6.20
C ARG A 97 2.41 4.89 7.25
N ALA A 98 1.94 6.13 7.41
CA ALA A 98 2.43 7.05 8.45
C ALA A 98 2.18 6.49 9.86
N THR A 99 0.96 5.98 10.11
CA THR A 99 0.59 5.35 11.38
C THR A 99 1.50 4.18 11.71
N THR A 100 1.75 3.28 10.74
CA THR A 100 2.61 2.11 10.93
C THR A 100 4.01 2.53 11.40
N GLY A 101 4.60 3.52 10.73
CA GLY A 101 5.93 4.01 11.06
C GLY A 101 6.03 4.79 12.38
N LEU A 102 4.97 5.46 12.82
CA LEU A 102 4.91 6.18 14.10
C LEU A 102 4.72 5.21 15.27
N VAL A 103 3.71 4.35 15.18
CA VAL A 103 3.33 3.39 16.23
C VAL A 103 4.42 2.35 16.47
N SER A 104 5.03 1.81 15.41
CA SER A 104 6.11 0.79 15.56
C SER A 104 7.31 1.32 16.35
N ARG A 105 7.75 2.56 16.09
CA ARG A 105 8.86 3.19 16.84
C ARG A 105 8.48 3.50 18.27
N ALA A 106 7.32 4.10 18.46
CA ALA A 106 6.87 4.50 19.79
C ALA A 106 6.67 3.27 20.69
N ASN A 107 6.12 2.18 20.13
CA ASN A 107 6.02 0.91 20.82
C ASN A 107 7.38 0.34 21.22
N ALA A 108 8.38 0.41 20.33
CA ALA A 108 9.72 -0.09 20.65
C ALA A 108 10.49 0.79 21.65
N LYS A 109 10.23 2.10 21.67
CA LYS A 109 10.91 3.06 22.56
C LYS A 109 10.28 3.12 23.95
N SER A 110 8.94 3.07 24.02
CA SER A 110 8.19 3.40 25.23
C SER A 110 7.03 2.44 25.48
N GLY A 111 6.96 1.31 24.78
CA GLY A 111 5.89 0.33 24.91
C GLY A 111 4.54 0.85 24.43
N ILE A 112 3.48 0.18 24.89
CA ILE A 112 2.10 0.46 24.50
C ILE A 112 1.66 1.90 24.82
N SER A 113 2.16 2.51 25.90
CA SER A 113 1.84 3.90 26.25
C SER A 113 2.35 4.89 25.21
N GLY A 114 3.61 4.76 24.77
CA GLY A 114 4.12 5.58 23.66
C GLY A 114 3.37 5.32 22.36
N ALA A 115 3.03 4.06 22.09
CA ALA A 115 2.26 3.68 20.91
C ALA A 115 0.84 4.32 20.89
N ARG A 116 0.18 4.39 22.06
CA ARG A 116 -1.09 5.11 22.26
C ARG A 116 -0.95 6.59 21.96
N ASP A 117 0.07 7.26 22.50
CA ASP A 117 0.26 8.70 22.32
C ASP A 117 0.46 9.06 20.84
N GLU A 118 1.24 8.27 20.10
CA GLU A 118 1.44 8.51 18.66
C GLU A 118 0.23 8.10 17.81
N LEU A 119 -0.61 7.16 18.25
CA LEU A 119 -1.83 6.73 17.55
C LEU A 119 -2.96 7.78 17.60
N ARG A 120 -3.01 8.59 18.66
CA ARG A 120 -4.04 9.62 18.84
C ARG A 120 -4.10 10.61 17.67
N ARG A 121 -2.94 11.04 17.15
CA ARG A 121 -2.81 12.02 16.07
C ARG A 121 -3.41 11.54 14.73
N PRO A 122 -3.02 10.39 14.15
CA PRO A 122 -3.59 9.91 12.90
C PRO A 122 -5.07 9.56 13.04
N LEU A 123 -5.55 9.08 14.20
CA LEU A 123 -6.98 8.83 14.42
C LEU A 123 -7.80 10.13 14.42
N ALA A 124 -7.32 11.16 15.14
CA ALA A 124 -7.98 12.47 15.16
C ALA A 124 -7.99 13.09 13.76
N PHE A 125 -6.89 13.01 13.03
CA PHE A 125 -6.80 13.50 11.66
C PHE A 125 -7.74 12.75 10.70
N ALA A 126 -7.78 11.41 10.77
CA ALA A 126 -8.69 10.57 9.99
C ALA A 126 -10.15 11.01 10.19
N PHE A 127 -10.56 11.17 11.45
CA PHE A 127 -11.92 11.56 11.78
C PHE A 127 -12.22 13.00 11.32
N ALA A 128 -11.32 13.95 11.60
CA ALA A 128 -11.48 15.36 11.23
C ALA A 128 -11.55 15.56 9.70
N ILE A 129 -10.71 14.89 8.92
CA ILE A 129 -10.79 14.94 7.46
C ILE A 129 -12.04 14.23 6.94
N GLY A 130 -12.38 13.07 7.51
CA GLY A 130 -13.60 12.36 7.16
C GLY A 130 -14.83 13.26 7.27
N VAL A 131 -15.01 13.91 8.43
CA VAL A 131 -16.17 14.76 8.70
C VAL A 131 -16.06 16.12 8.02
N GLY A 132 -14.92 16.79 8.12
CA GLY A 132 -14.74 18.18 7.68
C GLY A 132 -14.48 18.35 6.18
N LEU A 133 -14.00 17.31 5.49
CA LEU A 133 -13.69 17.37 4.06
C LEU A 133 -14.47 16.33 3.26
N LEU A 134 -14.41 15.05 3.64
CA LEU A 134 -14.97 13.98 2.80
C LEU A 134 -16.49 13.98 2.79
N VAL A 135 -17.14 14.05 3.95
CA VAL A 135 -18.62 14.09 4.01
C VAL A 135 -19.18 15.26 3.18
N PRO A 136 -18.74 16.52 3.33
CA PRO A 136 -19.17 17.63 2.48
C PRO A 136 -18.87 17.38 0.99
N MET A 137 -17.69 16.83 0.66
CA MET A 137 -17.31 16.52 -0.70
C MET A 137 -18.28 15.50 -1.34
N TYR A 138 -18.62 14.41 -0.65
CA TYR A 138 -19.57 13.42 -1.16
C TYR A 138 -21.00 13.96 -1.23
N VAL A 139 -21.44 14.78 -0.27
CA VAL A 139 -22.81 15.32 -0.29
C VAL A 139 -22.97 16.36 -1.40
N LEU A 140 -22.02 17.29 -1.53
CA LEU A 140 -22.15 18.49 -2.37
C LEU A 140 -21.50 18.33 -3.75
N ALA A 141 -20.32 17.70 -3.84
CA ALA A 141 -19.53 17.67 -5.07
C ALA A 141 -19.79 16.44 -5.95
N THR A 142 -20.47 15.39 -5.44
CA THR A 142 -20.75 14.16 -6.20
C THR A 142 -21.35 14.41 -7.59
N PRO A 143 -22.38 15.27 -7.78
CA PRO A 143 -22.91 15.52 -9.12
C PRO A 143 -21.88 16.12 -10.09
N ALA A 144 -21.04 17.04 -9.60
CA ALA A 144 -19.98 17.66 -10.40
C ALA A 144 -18.90 16.64 -10.77
N VAL A 145 -18.52 15.76 -9.85
CA VAL A 145 -17.53 14.71 -10.11
C VAL A 145 -18.07 13.66 -11.08
N LEU A 146 -19.32 13.21 -10.93
CA LEU A 146 -19.95 12.30 -11.91
C LEU A 146 -20.09 12.95 -13.28
N GLY A 147 -20.31 14.27 -13.33
CA GLY A 147 -20.26 15.07 -14.56
C GLY A 147 -18.87 15.07 -15.20
N ALA A 148 -17.82 15.30 -14.41
CA ALA A 148 -16.43 15.27 -14.87
C ALA A 148 -16.00 13.88 -15.37
N LEU A 149 -16.52 12.81 -14.76
CA LEU A 149 -16.35 11.43 -15.20
C LEU A 149 -17.18 11.06 -16.44
N ARG A 150 -17.98 12.00 -16.96
CA ARG A 150 -18.86 11.79 -18.14
C ARG A 150 -19.81 10.60 -17.98
N VAL A 151 -20.29 10.36 -16.75
CA VAL A 151 -21.27 9.30 -16.46
C VAL A 151 -22.57 9.58 -17.24
N ALA A 152 -23.17 8.53 -17.83
CA ALA A 152 -24.42 8.64 -18.58
C ALA A 152 -25.55 9.21 -17.71
N PRO A 153 -26.43 10.09 -18.24
CA PRO A 153 -27.45 10.77 -17.44
C PRO A 153 -28.33 9.84 -16.59
N GLU A 154 -28.73 8.69 -17.13
CA GLU A 154 -29.53 7.66 -16.47
C GLU A 154 -28.80 6.96 -15.30
N LEU A 155 -27.47 6.85 -15.35
CA LEU A 155 -26.67 6.23 -14.30
C LEU A 155 -26.28 7.21 -13.18
N LYS A 156 -26.40 8.52 -13.40
CA LYS A 156 -25.98 9.55 -12.43
C LYS A 156 -26.77 9.47 -11.11
N PRO A 157 -28.12 9.37 -11.10
CA PRO A 157 -28.86 9.29 -9.83
C PRO A 157 -28.47 8.09 -8.95
N PRO A 158 -28.45 6.83 -9.43
CA PRO A 158 -28.05 5.69 -8.60
C PRO A 158 -26.56 5.75 -8.20
N ALA A 159 -25.66 6.18 -9.08
CA ALA A 159 -24.25 6.37 -8.73
C ALA A 159 -24.05 7.46 -7.66
N ALA A 160 -24.84 8.55 -7.72
CA ALA A 160 -24.79 9.61 -6.73
C ALA A 160 -25.32 9.17 -5.37
N ALA A 161 -26.41 8.40 -5.35
CA ALA A 161 -26.94 7.80 -4.13
C ALA A 161 -25.90 6.89 -3.46
N TYR A 162 -25.27 6.02 -4.25
CA TYR A 162 -24.18 5.15 -3.78
C TYR A 162 -23.05 5.95 -3.12
N ALA A 163 -22.50 6.93 -3.85
CA ALA A 163 -21.37 7.72 -3.39
C ALA A 163 -21.70 8.55 -2.13
N ARG A 164 -22.91 9.09 -2.02
CA ARG A 164 -23.35 9.83 -0.83
C ARG A 164 -23.46 8.94 0.40
N ILE A 165 -24.06 7.76 0.26
CA ILE A 165 -24.20 6.79 1.38
C ILE A 165 -22.81 6.35 1.86
N ARG A 166 -21.92 5.96 0.93
CA ARG A 166 -20.53 5.62 1.24
C ARG A 166 -19.76 6.80 1.86
N GLY A 167 -20.05 8.01 1.39
CA GLY A 167 -19.46 9.24 1.90
C GLY A 167 -19.74 9.52 3.37
N VAL A 168 -20.94 9.19 3.85
CA VAL A 168 -21.28 9.28 5.28
C VAL A 168 -20.43 8.33 6.12
N ALA A 169 -20.06 7.16 5.59
CA ALA A 169 -19.19 6.20 6.27
C ALA A 169 -17.68 6.51 6.13
N ALA A 170 -17.29 7.48 5.30
CA ALA A 170 -15.89 7.82 5.05
C ALA A 170 -15.05 8.14 6.31
N PRO A 171 -15.56 8.86 7.34
CA PRO A 171 -14.82 9.07 8.58
C PRO A 171 -14.45 7.76 9.28
N LEU A 172 -15.40 6.83 9.35
CA LEU A 172 -15.17 5.52 9.97
C LEU A 172 -14.23 4.66 9.12
N ALA A 173 -14.31 4.74 7.80
CA ALA A 173 -13.39 4.06 6.89
C ALA A 173 -11.93 4.51 7.11
N LEU A 174 -11.70 5.83 7.25
CA LEU A 174 -10.37 6.35 7.55
C LEU A 174 -9.88 5.92 8.93
N CYS A 175 -10.73 5.99 9.95
CA CYS A 175 -10.39 5.50 11.29
C CYS A 175 -10.08 3.99 11.30
N GLN A 176 -10.83 3.19 10.55
CA GLN A 176 -10.57 1.76 10.38
C GLN A 176 -9.21 1.52 9.72
N SER A 177 -8.85 2.28 8.68
CA SER A 177 -7.55 2.18 8.01
C SER A 177 -6.38 2.50 8.96
N VAL A 178 -6.53 3.54 9.79
CA VAL A 178 -5.57 3.87 10.85
C VAL A 178 -5.48 2.76 11.88
N ALA A 179 -6.62 2.25 12.35
CA ALA A 179 -6.68 1.22 13.38
C ALA A 179 -6.05 -0.10 12.89
N LEU A 180 -6.35 -0.50 11.66
CA LEU A 180 -5.72 -1.61 10.95
C LEU A 180 -4.20 -1.42 10.95
N SER A 181 -3.72 -0.26 10.51
CA SER A 181 -2.29 0.02 10.40
C SER A 181 -1.59 0.02 11.76
N ALA A 182 -2.26 0.45 12.83
CA ALA A 182 -1.72 0.39 14.18
C ALA A 182 -1.58 -1.06 14.69
N LEU A 183 -2.55 -1.93 14.40
CA LEU A 183 -2.45 -3.37 14.71
C LEU A 183 -1.31 -4.04 13.93
N LEU A 184 -1.17 -3.72 12.64
CA LEU A 184 -0.07 -4.21 11.82
C LEU A 184 1.29 -3.70 12.33
N ALA A 185 1.36 -2.46 12.84
CA ALA A 185 2.57 -1.92 13.47
C ALA A 185 3.01 -2.69 14.71
N LEU A 186 2.06 -3.27 15.45
CA LEU A 186 2.30 -4.19 16.55
C LEU A 186 2.58 -5.63 16.10
N ARG A 187 2.73 -5.87 14.79
CA ARG A 187 2.89 -7.19 14.16
C ARG A 187 1.70 -8.12 14.39
N ASP A 188 0.52 -7.57 14.69
CA ASP A 188 -0.73 -8.33 14.77
C ASP A 188 -1.53 -8.20 13.47
N ALA A 189 -1.33 -9.17 12.57
CA ALA A 189 -2.16 -9.31 11.36
C ALA A 189 -3.37 -10.23 11.56
N ALA A 190 -3.40 -11.05 12.61
CA ALA A 190 -4.45 -12.05 12.82
C ALA A 190 -5.77 -11.42 13.32
N THR A 191 -5.68 -10.45 14.24
CA THR A 191 -6.86 -9.72 14.72
C THR A 191 -7.54 -8.91 13.61
N PRO A 192 -6.83 -8.06 12.84
CA PRO A 192 -7.47 -7.33 11.77
C PRO A 192 -8.01 -8.25 10.67
N LEU A 193 -7.36 -9.36 10.34
CA LEU A 193 -7.91 -10.34 9.39
C LEU A 193 -9.28 -10.84 9.85
N ARG A 194 -9.41 -11.26 11.12
CA ARG A 194 -10.70 -11.74 11.67
C ARG A 194 -11.78 -10.67 11.56
N VAL A 195 -11.44 -9.42 11.84
CA VAL A 195 -12.39 -8.30 11.70
C VAL A 195 -12.76 -8.07 10.25
N VAL A 196 -11.81 -8.09 9.32
CA VAL A 196 -12.05 -7.91 7.89
C VAL A 196 -12.93 -9.03 7.32
N LEU A 197 -12.68 -10.29 7.70
CA LEU A 197 -13.52 -11.42 7.29
C LEU A 197 -14.93 -11.34 7.89
N GLY A 198 -15.06 -10.92 9.15
CA GLY A 198 -16.36 -10.70 9.78
C GLY A 198 -17.14 -9.55 9.12
N ALA A 199 -16.47 -8.44 8.79
CA ALA A 199 -17.06 -7.32 8.08
C ALA A 199 -17.45 -7.72 6.65
N ALA A 200 -16.64 -8.52 5.96
CA ALA A 200 -16.94 -9.08 4.65
C ALA A 200 -18.21 -9.97 4.68
N ALA A 201 -18.33 -10.84 5.69
CA ALA A 201 -19.54 -11.65 5.89
C ALA A 201 -20.77 -10.79 6.20
N LEU A 202 -20.62 -9.77 7.06
CA LEU A 202 -21.69 -8.81 7.33
C LEU A 202 -22.09 -8.03 6.07
N ASN A 203 -21.13 -7.67 5.22
CA ASN A 203 -21.41 -7.01 3.95
C ASN A 203 -22.23 -7.92 3.04
N LEU A 204 -21.78 -9.16 2.83
CA LEU A 204 -22.47 -10.16 2.02
C LEU A 204 -23.93 -10.38 2.49
N VAL A 205 -24.14 -10.55 3.79
CA VAL A 205 -25.50 -10.69 4.36
C VAL A 205 -26.31 -9.41 4.14
N GLY A 206 -25.68 -8.24 4.32
CA GLY A 206 -26.28 -6.94 4.08
C GLY A 206 -26.68 -6.74 2.62
N ASP A 207 -25.84 -7.11 1.66
CA ASP A 207 -26.15 -7.03 0.24
C ASP A 207 -27.36 -7.90 -0.09
N LEU A 208 -27.37 -9.16 0.38
CA LEU A 208 -28.53 -10.04 0.19
C LEU A 208 -29.80 -9.44 0.79
N ALA A 209 -29.74 -8.86 1.99
CA ALA A 209 -30.91 -8.31 2.70
C ALA A 209 -31.41 -6.96 2.13
N LEU A 210 -30.48 -6.03 1.89
CA LEU A 210 -30.77 -4.64 1.53
C LEU A 210 -30.85 -4.46 0.01
N CYS A 211 -29.96 -5.08 -0.76
CA CYS A 211 -29.94 -4.97 -2.22
C CYS A 211 -31.00 -5.88 -2.86
N CYS A 212 -31.11 -7.14 -2.39
CA CYS A 212 -31.86 -8.18 -3.07
C CYS A 212 -33.23 -8.48 -2.44
N TRP A 213 -33.27 -9.04 -1.23
CA TRP A 213 -34.51 -9.46 -0.56
C TRP A 213 -34.33 -9.42 0.97
N PRO A 214 -35.22 -8.78 1.73
CA PRO A 214 -36.58 -8.36 1.36
C PRO A 214 -36.72 -6.91 0.85
N LEU A 215 -35.69 -6.07 0.96
CA LEU A 215 -35.89 -4.61 0.81
C LEU A 215 -35.72 -4.08 -0.61
N GLN A 216 -35.05 -4.82 -1.51
CA GLN A 216 -34.90 -4.46 -2.93
C GLN A 216 -34.39 -3.03 -3.20
N LEU A 217 -33.51 -2.50 -2.35
CA LEU A 217 -33.01 -1.11 -2.47
C LEU A 217 -31.94 -0.94 -3.56
N GLY A 218 -31.64 -2.00 -4.31
CA GLY A 218 -30.67 -1.99 -5.41
C GLY A 218 -29.31 -1.45 -5.00
N VAL A 219 -28.76 -0.54 -5.83
CA VAL A 219 -27.43 0.07 -5.61
C VAL A 219 -27.34 0.79 -4.27
N SER A 220 -28.42 1.43 -3.79
CA SER A 220 -28.42 2.11 -2.49
C SER A 220 -28.37 1.13 -1.32
N GLY A 221 -29.00 -0.04 -1.48
CA GLY A 221 -28.92 -1.15 -0.52
C GLY A 221 -27.50 -1.68 -0.39
N ALA A 222 -26.82 -1.89 -1.52
CA ALA A 222 -25.41 -2.30 -1.52
C ALA A 222 -24.51 -1.25 -0.84
N ALA A 223 -24.70 0.04 -1.17
CA ALA A 223 -23.96 1.12 -0.52
C ALA A 223 -24.15 1.13 1.02
N ALA A 224 -25.37 0.87 1.48
CA ALA A 224 -25.71 0.80 2.90
C ALA A 224 -25.09 -0.42 3.58
N ALA A 225 -25.11 -1.59 2.94
CA ALA A 225 -24.46 -2.81 3.42
C ALA A 225 -22.95 -2.62 3.59
N THR A 226 -22.28 -2.08 2.57
CA THR A 226 -20.83 -1.79 2.62
C THR A 226 -20.53 -0.73 3.69
N SER A 227 -21.40 0.26 3.87
CA SER A 227 -21.24 1.30 4.90
C SER A 227 -21.41 0.76 6.32
N ALA A 228 -22.41 -0.09 6.55
CA ALA A 228 -22.67 -0.73 7.84
C ALA A 228 -21.54 -1.70 8.22
N SER A 229 -21.07 -2.52 7.27
CA SER A 229 -19.93 -3.41 7.48
C SER A 229 -18.63 -2.65 7.75
N THR A 230 -18.40 -1.52 7.07
CA THR A 230 -17.28 -0.61 7.36
C THR A 230 -17.39 -0.05 8.78
N ALA A 231 -18.57 0.42 9.21
CA ALA A 231 -18.77 0.94 10.55
C ALA A 231 -18.52 -0.13 11.64
N ALA A 232 -19.04 -1.35 11.43
CA ALA A 232 -18.80 -2.49 12.31
C ALA A 232 -17.31 -2.88 12.36
N GLY A 233 -16.64 -2.92 11.20
CA GLY A 233 -15.21 -3.18 11.10
C GLY A 233 -14.37 -2.15 11.84
N ALA A 234 -14.66 -0.85 11.65
CA ALA A 234 -14.03 0.25 12.37
C ALA A 234 -14.20 0.10 13.88
N TYR A 235 -15.44 -0.14 14.34
CA TYR A 235 -15.74 -0.35 15.75
C TYR A 235 -14.95 -1.52 16.34
N MET A 236 -14.92 -2.68 15.66
CA MET A 236 -14.23 -3.87 16.14
C MET A 236 -12.70 -3.69 16.18
N MET A 237 -12.11 -2.98 15.20
CA MET A 237 -10.67 -2.65 15.23
C MET A 237 -10.32 -1.67 16.34
N LEU A 238 -11.13 -0.63 16.55
CA LEU A 238 -10.95 0.31 17.65
C LEU A 238 -11.10 -0.39 19.01
N ARG A 239 -12.08 -1.29 19.15
CA ARG A 239 -12.23 -2.13 20.35
C ARG A 239 -11.01 -3.02 20.58
N ALA A 240 -10.46 -3.63 19.53
CA ALA A 240 -9.23 -4.42 19.64
C ALA A 240 -8.03 -3.59 20.12
N LEU A 241 -7.90 -2.34 19.65
CA LEU A 241 -6.88 -1.41 20.11
C LEU A 241 -7.09 -0.99 21.57
N ARG A 242 -8.34 -0.71 21.98
CA ARG A 242 -8.68 -0.44 23.38
C ARG A 242 -8.30 -1.60 24.29
N ASN A 243 -8.66 -2.83 23.92
CA ASN A 243 -8.31 -4.03 24.69
C ASN A 243 -6.78 -4.23 24.83
N ARG A 244 -5.99 -3.62 23.94
CA ARG A 244 -4.52 -3.61 24.00
C ARG A 244 -3.95 -2.41 24.76
N GLY A 245 -4.78 -1.57 25.37
CA GLY A 245 -4.36 -0.35 26.08
C GLY A 245 -3.88 0.78 25.17
N MET A 246 -4.15 0.70 23.86
CA MET A 246 -3.73 1.69 22.87
C MET A 246 -4.71 2.86 22.71
N LEU A 247 -5.87 2.78 23.35
CA LEU A 247 -6.87 3.85 23.40
C LEU A 247 -7.26 4.08 24.86
N ASP A 248 -7.54 5.33 25.19
CA ASP A 248 -8.12 5.72 26.47
C ASP A 248 -9.54 5.14 26.66
N ASP A 249 -9.94 4.93 27.92
CA ASP A 249 -11.31 4.52 28.29
C ASP A 249 -12.33 5.64 28.01
N ASP A 250 -11.88 6.89 28.11
CA ASP A 250 -12.66 8.06 27.72
C ASP A 250 -12.93 8.08 26.22
N LEU A 251 -14.06 8.68 25.83
CA LEU A 251 -14.47 8.87 24.43
C LEU A 251 -13.40 9.66 23.68
N TRP A 252 -12.45 8.96 23.06
CA TRP A 252 -11.33 9.51 22.30
C TRP A 252 -11.77 10.72 21.46
N TRP A 253 -12.88 10.64 20.74
CA TRP A 253 -13.44 11.72 19.90
C TRP A 253 -13.90 12.99 20.65
N ARG A 254 -14.29 12.90 21.94
CA ARG A 254 -14.91 13.99 22.71
C ARG A 254 -13.90 15.10 23.03
N ASP A 255 -12.66 14.72 23.28
CA ASP A 255 -11.54 15.65 23.46
C ASP A 255 -11.12 16.34 22.14
N TYR A 256 -11.39 15.70 20.99
CA TYR A 256 -10.97 16.17 19.67
C TYR A 256 -11.98 17.11 18.99
N LEU A 257 -13.23 17.15 19.45
CA LEU A 257 -14.24 18.14 19.02
C LEU A 257 -14.12 19.49 19.76
N SER A 258 -13.19 19.60 20.72
CA SER A 258 -13.00 20.86 21.47
C SER A 258 -12.30 21.93 20.61
N PRO A 259 -12.88 23.15 20.45
CA PRO A 259 -12.29 24.22 19.64
C PRO A 259 -10.87 24.61 20.09
N ARG A 260 -10.58 24.50 21.39
CA ARG A 260 -9.28 24.83 22.00
C ARG A 260 -8.14 23.91 21.55
N ARG A 261 -8.44 22.66 21.15
CA ARG A 261 -7.42 21.71 20.66
C ARG A 261 -7.29 21.67 19.15
N PHE A 262 -8.12 22.36 18.37
CA PHE A 262 -7.94 22.47 16.91
C PHE A 262 -6.66 23.25 16.54
N THR A 263 -6.30 24.25 17.36
CA THR A 263 -5.03 24.98 17.26
C THR A 263 -3.83 24.13 17.69
N ALA A 264 -4.01 23.25 18.67
CA ALA A 264 -3.00 22.24 19.06
C ALA A 264 -2.84 21.17 17.97
N LEU A 265 -3.93 20.76 17.33
CA LEU A 265 -3.96 19.84 16.20
C LEU A 265 -3.12 20.40 15.04
N LYS A 266 -3.23 21.69 14.68
CA LYS A 266 -2.33 22.31 13.68
C LYS A 266 -0.84 22.13 14.02
N ARG A 267 -0.45 22.24 15.29
CA ARG A 267 0.94 22.06 15.74
C ARG A 267 1.36 20.59 15.77
N GLU A 268 0.44 19.69 16.09
CA GLU A 268 0.65 18.23 16.15
C GLU A 268 0.49 17.51 14.81
N LEU A 269 -0.11 18.16 13.80
CA LEU A 269 -0.21 17.65 12.43
C LEU A 269 1.05 17.90 11.62
N GLY A 270 1.95 18.78 12.05
CA GLY A 270 3.24 19.02 11.36
C GLY A 270 4.03 17.72 11.12
N PRO A 271 4.25 16.89 12.17
CA PRO A 271 4.81 15.55 12.02
C PRO A 271 4.01 14.67 11.05
N LEU A 272 2.67 14.69 11.08
CA LEU A 272 1.86 13.89 10.16
C LEU A 272 2.03 14.33 8.70
N PHE A 273 2.04 15.64 8.43
CA PHE A 273 2.22 16.21 7.09
C PHE A 273 3.59 15.90 6.49
N SER A 274 4.63 15.79 7.33
CA SER A 274 5.96 15.35 6.89
C SER A 274 5.98 13.92 6.33
N TYR A 275 4.98 13.09 6.66
CA TYR A 275 4.78 11.76 6.07
C TYR A 275 3.74 11.81 4.96
N ALA A 276 2.65 12.54 5.18
CA ALA A 276 1.52 12.61 4.27
C ALA A 276 1.91 13.14 2.89
N GLY A 277 2.59 14.28 2.83
CA GLY A 277 2.97 14.90 1.55
C GLY A 277 3.78 13.94 0.67
N PRO A 278 4.90 13.41 1.16
CA PRO A 278 5.70 12.46 0.40
C PRO A 278 4.97 11.17 0.00
N LEU A 279 4.23 10.56 0.92
CA LEU A 279 3.52 9.31 0.66
C LEU A 279 2.36 9.51 -0.34
N SER A 280 1.67 10.64 -0.28
CA SER A 280 0.66 11.02 -1.28
C SER A 280 1.28 11.26 -2.64
N ALA A 281 2.42 11.94 -2.72
CA ALA A 281 3.13 12.16 -3.97
C ALA A 281 3.49 10.84 -4.66
N ILE A 282 3.92 9.82 -3.90
CA ILE A 282 4.19 8.48 -4.45
C ILE A 282 2.93 7.87 -5.08
N VAL A 283 1.79 7.93 -4.38
CA VAL A 283 0.51 7.43 -4.92
C VAL A 283 0.15 8.13 -6.22
N VAL A 284 0.25 9.47 -6.25
CA VAL A 284 -0.03 10.26 -7.46
C VAL A 284 0.87 9.85 -8.62
N THR A 285 2.19 9.73 -8.40
CA THR A 285 3.11 9.32 -9.49
C THR A 285 2.81 7.90 -10.01
N ARG A 286 2.25 7.01 -9.20
CA ARG A 286 1.84 5.66 -9.63
C ARG A 286 0.56 5.71 -10.45
N LEU A 287 -0.44 6.46 -10.00
CA LEU A 287 -1.70 6.68 -10.73
C LEU A 287 -1.46 7.34 -12.10
N LEU A 288 -0.59 8.36 -12.15
CA LEU A 288 -0.19 9.00 -13.41
C LEU A 288 0.51 8.02 -14.36
N GLY A 289 1.32 7.10 -13.83
CA GLY A 289 1.97 6.04 -14.62
C GLY A 289 0.95 5.13 -15.30
N PHE A 290 -0.03 4.62 -14.55
CA PHE A 290 -1.08 3.76 -15.12
C PHE A 290 -1.99 4.51 -16.10
N ALA A 291 -2.35 5.76 -15.80
CA ALA A 291 -3.14 6.58 -16.72
C ALA A 291 -2.37 6.80 -18.05
N ALA A 292 -1.08 7.07 -17.99
CA ALA A 292 -0.26 7.24 -19.20
C ALA A 292 -0.11 5.95 -20.00
N MET A 293 0.04 4.80 -19.34
CA MET A 293 0.06 3.49 -20.00
C MET A 293 -1.25 3.22 -20.72
N GLN A 294 -2.39 3.56 -20.11
CA GLN A 294 -3.72 3.44 -20.72
C GLN A 294 -3.87 4.31 -21.96
N VAL A 295 -3.47 5.58 -21.87
CA VAL A 295 -3.49 6.52 -23.02
C VAL A 295 -2.62 6.00 -24.17
N CYS A 296 -1.44 5.46 -23.86
CA CYS A 296 -0.56 4.86 -24.85
C CYS A 296 -1.18 3.58 -25.46
N ALA A 297 -1.83 2.73 -24.66
CA ALA A 297 -2.53 1.55 -25.20
C ALA A 297 -3.68 1.96 -26.14
N ALA A 298 -4.40 3.03 -25.80
CA ALA A 298 -5.48 3.55 -26.63
C ALA A 298 -5.02 4.08 -27.99
N SER A 299 -3.79 4.62 -28.11
CA SER A 299 -3.28 5.10 -29.40
C SER A 299 -3.02 3.98 -30.41
N PHE A 300 -2.90 2.73 -29.97
CA PHE A 300 -2.76 1.55 -30.83
C PHE A 300 -4.11 0.89 -31.18
N GLY A 301 -5.24 1.54 -30.86
CA GLY A 301 -6.58 1.08 -31.21
C GLY A 301 -7.32 0.34 -30.09
N THR A 302 -8.58 0.02 -30.38
CA THR A 302 -9.54 -0.51 -29.38
C THR A 302 -9.15 -1.89 -28.85
N GLN A 303 -8.58 -2.76 -29.69
CA GLN A 303 -8.11 -4.09 -29.27
C GLN A 303 -6.97 -4.01 -28.24
N HIS A 304 -6.02 -3.11 -28.45
CA HIS A 304 -4.91 -2.89 -27.52
C HIS A 304 -5.38 -2.30 -26.18
N LEU A 305 -6.35 -1.36 -26.23
CA LEU A 305 -6.96 -0.81 -25.03
C LEU A 305 -7.71 -1.89 -24.23
N ALA A 306 -8.48 -2.75 -24.90
CA ALA A 306 -9.19 -3.86 -24.26
C ALA A 306 -8.21 -4.85 -23.61
N ALA A 307 -7.17 -5.25 -24.34
CA ALA A 307 -6.12 -6.13 -23.83
C ALA A 307 -5.38 -5.52 -22.64
N TYR A 308 -5.12 -4.20 -22.67
CA TYR A 308 -4.53 -3.46 -21.55
C TYR A 308 -5.38 -3.57 -20.29
N GLN A 309 -6.70 -3.40 -20.38
CA GLN A 309 -7.57 -3.49 -19.19
C GLN A 309 -7.56 -4.89 -18.58
N ILE A 310 -7.62 -5.94 -19.41
CA ILE A 310 -7.52 -7.33 -18.96
C ILE A 310 -6.19 -7.54 -18.22
N ALA A 311 -5.07 -7.15 -18.85
CA ALA A 311 -3.74 -7.32 -18.27
C ALA A 311 -3.55 -6.48 -16.98
N LEU A 312 -4.04 -5.24 -16.95
CA LEU A 312 -3.94 -4.34 -15.80
C LEU A 312 -4.74 -4.87 -14.61
N ASN A 313 -5.98 -5.33 -14.82
CA ASN A 313 -6.82 -5.86 -13.76
C ASN A 313 -6.18 -7.09 -13.09
N VAL A 314 -5.66 -8.02 -13.89
CA VAL A 314 -4.93 -9.18 -13.38
C VAL A 314 -3.64 -8.74 -12.69
N PHE A 315 -2.86 -7.85 -13.29
CA PHE A 315 -1.64 -7.32 -12.67
C PHE A 315 -1.90 -6.69 -11.29
N VAL A 316 -2.92 -5.83 -11.16
CA VAL A 316 -3.26 -5.15 -9.91
C VAL A 316 -3.71 -6.15 -8.84
N LEU A 317 -4.48 -7.18 -9.20
CA LEU A 317 -4.84 -8.26 -8.26
C LEU A 317 -3.59 -8.93 -7.69
N PHE A 318 -2.64 -9.31 -8.54
CA PHE A 318 -1.41 -9.96 -8.11
C PHE A 318 -0.41 -9.00 -7.45
N ALA A 319 -0.53 -7.69 -7.67
CA ALA A 319 0.30 -6.68 -7.00
C ALA A 319 0.09 -6.66 -5.48
N PHE A 320 -1.12 -6.99 -4.99
CA PHE A 320 -1.42 -7.06 -3.56
C PHE A 320 -0.60 -8.13 -2.81
N PHE A 321 -0.09 -9.15 -3.51
CA PHE A 321 0.73 -10.20 -2.88
C PHE A 321 2.11 -9.70 -2.43
N ALA A 322 2.59 -8.57 -2.96
CA ALA A 322 3.84 -7.96 -2.53
C ALA A 322 3.66 -7.08 -1.27
N GLU A 323 2.44 -6.59 -1.00
CA GLU A 323 2.16 -5.62 0.06
C GLU A 323 2.47 -6.16 1.48
N PRO A 324 2.18 -7.43 1.83
CA PRO A 324 2.53 -7.96 3.15
C PRO A 324 4.03 -7.89 3.48
N LEU A 325 4.92 -8.05 2.49
CA LEU A 325 6.37 -7.91 2.71
C LEU A 325 6.76 -6.47 2.99
N SER A 326 6.21 -5.52 2.23
CA SER A 326 6.38 -4.09 2.51
C SER A 326 5.85 -3.73 3.88
N GLN A 327 4.67 -4.24 4.27
CA GLN A 327 4.13 -3.93 5.59
C GLN A 327 4.93 -4.55 6.74
N THR A 328 5.47 -5.75 6.52
CA THR A 328 6.41 -6.35 7.47
C THR A 328 7.61 -5.44 7.66
N ALA A 329 8.23 -4.96 6.56
CA ALA A 329 9.36 -4.04 6.60
C ALA A 329 9.01 -2.74 7.35
N GLN A 330 7.86 -2.14 7.10
CA GLN A 330 7.39 -0.92 7.77
C GLN A 330 7.11 -1.13 9.26
N ALA A 331 6.78 -2.34 9.71
CA ALA A 331 6.57 -2.66 11.12
C ALA A 331 7.87 -2.99 11.87
N VAL A 332 8.86 -3.60 11.20
CA VAL A 332 10.08 -4.13 11.87
C VAL A 332 11.33 -3.28 11.69
N CYS A 333 11.48 -2.59 10.56
CA CYS A 333 12.67 -1.78 10.28
C CYS A 333 12.77 -0.50 11.14
N PRO A 334 11.68 0.24 11.44
CA PRO A 334 11.77 1.49 12.19
C PRO A 334 12.55 1.43 13.51
N PRO A 335 12.26 0.48 14.42
CA PRO A 335 13.01 0.42 15.68
C PRO A 335 14.48 0.01 15.48
N LEU A 336 14.79 -0.85 14.51
CA LEU A 336 16.14 -1.29 14.21
C LEU A 336 17.01 -0.15 13.64
N VAL A 337 16.41 0.71 12.82
CA VAL A 337 17.05 1.93 12.28
C VAL A 337 17.34 2.91 13.41
N ASP A 338 16.37 3.17 14.28
CA ASP A 338 16.49 4.17 15.34
C ASP A 338 17.36 3.67 16.51
N GLY A 339 17.34 2.37 16.79
CA GLY A 339 18.15 1.69 17.80
C GLY A 339 19.60 1.41 17.40
N GLN A 340 19.99 1.77 16.16
CA GLN A 340 21.35 1.64 15.62
C GLN A 340 21.93 0.21 15.69
N ASN A 341 21.07 -0.81 15.59
CA ASN A 341 21.51 -2.21 15.52
C ASN A 341 21.72 -2.64 14.07
N ALA A 342 22.86 -2.24 13.50
CA ALA A 342 23.20 -2.49 12.10
C ALA A 342 23.14 -3.99 11.72
N LEU A 343 23.60 -4.88 12.59
CA LEU A 343 23.60 -6.33 12.34
C LEU A 343 22.18 -6.90 12.28
N ALA A 344 21.32 -6.53 13.24
CA ALA A 344 19.93 -6.98 13.24
C ALA A 344 19.13 -6.41 12.07
N LEU A 345 19.38 -5.14 11.73
CA LEU A 345 18.79 -4.48 10.56
C LEU A 345 19.22 -5.17 9.26
N ALA A 346 20.51 -5.44 9.08
CA ALA A 346 21.05 -6.15 7.92
C ALA A 346 20.40 -7.52 7.76
N LYS A 347 20.41 -8.35 8.81
CA LYS A 347 19.77 -9.67 8.81
C LYS A 347 18.27 -9.60 8.48
N THR A 348 17.57 -8.59 9.01
CA THR A 348 16.14 -8.40 8.75
C THR A 348 15.87 -8.04 7.28
N ILE A 349 16.65 -7.13 6.70
CA ILE A 349 16.56 -6.76 5.28
C ILE A 349 16.89 -7.96 4.38
N LEU A 350 17.92 -8.74 4.72
CA LEU A 350 18.28 -9.97 3.99
C LEU A 350 17.17 -11.03 4.03
N ASN A 351 16.54 -11.20 5.20
CA ASN A 351 15.40 -12.11 5.35
C ASN A 351 14.21 -11.68 4.48
N LEU A 352 13.87 -10.39 4.48
CA LEU A 352 12.84 -9.81 3.62
C LEU A 352 13.16 -9.98 2.13
N ALA A 353 14.39 -9.69 1.72
CA ALA A 353 14.85 -9.86 0.34
C ALA A 353 14.79 -11.33 -0.09
N THR A 354 15.18 -12.26 0.79
CA THR A 354 15.07 -13.70 0.51
C THR A 354 13.62 -14.11 0.31
N LEU A 355 12.69 -13.65 1.16
CA LEU A 355 11.27 -13.96 1.00
C LEU A 355 10.70 -13.37 -0.29
N ALA A 356 11.09 -12.15 -0.67
CA ALA A 356 10.71 -11.55 -1.94
C ALA A 356 11.21 -12.36 -3.15
N LEU A 357 12.42 -12.90 -3.08
CA LEU A 357 12.99 -13.78 -4.11
C LEU A 357 12.33 -15.16 -4.20
N LEU A 358 11.82 -15.70 -3.08
CA LEU A 358 11.17 -17.00 -3.06
C LEU A 358 9.70 -16.90 -3.48
N ILE A 359 8.98 -15.91 -2.97
CA ILE A 359 7.54 -15.73 -3.21
C ILE A 359 7.29 -15.04 -4.56
N GLY A 360 8.11 -14.07 -4.94
CA GLY A 360 7.91 -13.25 -6.13
C GLY A 360 7.80 -14.04 -7.44
N PRO A 361 8.73 -14.97 -7.75
CA PRO A 361 8.63 -15.81 -8.95
C PRO A 361 7.39 -16.71 -8.97
N LEU A 362 6.99 -17.27 -7.82
CA LEU A 362 5.80 -18.11 -7.71
C LEU A 362 4.54 -17.30 -8.02
N VAL A 363 4.43 -16.10 -7.46
CA VAL A 363 3.30 -15.19 -7.70
C VAL A 363 3.31 -14.65 -9.13
N ALA A 364 4.47 -14.33 -9.69
CA ALA A 364 4.59 -13.92 -11.08
C ALA A 364 4.18 -15.05 -12.05
N ALA A 365 4.59 -16.29 -11.78
CA ALA A 365 4.18 -17.46 -12.56
C ALA A 365 2.67 -17.72 -12.44
N ALA A 366 2.11 -17.59 -11.23
CA ALA A 366 0.68 -17.68 -11.00
C ALA A 366 -0.10 -16.59 -11.75
N CYS A 367 0.41 -15.35 -11.75
CA CYS A 367 -0.17 -14.24 -12.51
C CYS A 367 -0.18 -14.51 -14.02
N ALA A 368 0.96 -14.95 -14.57
CA ALA A 368 1.08 -15.29 -15.99
C ALA A 368 0.15 -16.43 -16.39
N THR A 369 0.05 -17.47 -15.55
CA THR A 369 -0.83 -18.62 -15.75
C THR A 369 -2.29 -18.20 -15.67
N PHE A 370 -2.66 -17.40 -14.66
CA PHE A 370 -4.00 -16.87 -14.51
C PHE A 370 -4.39 -16.01 -15.70
N LEU A 371 -3.54 -15.09 -16.15
CA LEU A 371 -3.80 -14.25 -17.33
C LEU A 371 -4.02 -15.10 -18.58
N ARG A 372 -3.24 -16.18 -18.77
CA ARG A 372 -3.39 -17.11 -19.89
C ARG A 372 -4.73 -17.87 -19.87
N LEU A 373 -5.17 -18.30 -18.69
CA LEU A 373 -6.37 -19.13 -18.52
C LEU A 373 -7.66 -18.30 -18.41
N ALA A 374 -7.59 -17.13 -17.79
CA ALA A 374 -8.75 -16.28 -17.55
C ALA A 374 -9.09 -15.37 -18.73
N ALA A 375 -8.12 -14.99 -19.57
CA ALA A 375 -8.38 -14.07 -20.69
C ALA A 375 -9.49 -14.55 -21.66
N PRO A 376 -9.57 -15.84 -22.06
CA PRO A 376 -10.67 -16.35 -22.89
C PRO A 376 -12.05 -16.26 -22.23
N ALA A 377 -12.12 -16.22 -20.89
CA ALA A 377 -13.37 -16.02 -20.17
C ALA A 377 -13.78 -14.54 -20.11
N MET A 378 -12.85 -13.61 -20.35
CA MET A 378 -13.10 -12.16 -20.30
C MET A 378 -13.42 -11.58 -21.68
N THR A 379 -12.99 -12.23 -22.76
CA THR A 379 -13.28 -11.79 -24.13
C THR A 379 -13.23 -12.96 -25.11
N SER A 380 -14.10 -12.90 -26.11
CA SER A 380 -14.13 -13.84 -27.24
C SER A 380 -13.40 -13.32 -28.48
N ASP A 381 -12.91 -12.06 -28.48
CA ASP A 381 -12.23 -11.45 -29.63
C ASP A 381 -10.83 -12.05 -29.84
N PRO A 382 -10.54 -12.70 -30.98
CA PRO A 382 -9.26 -13.35 -31.22
C PRO A 382 -8.07 -12.38 -31.22
N GLY A 383 -8.25 -11.15 -31.72
CA GLY A 383 -7.20 -10.14 -31.78
C GLY A 383 -6.83 -9.62 -30.39
N VAL A 384 -7.82 -9.38 -29.52
CA VAL A 384 -7.57 -9.04 -28.10
C VAL A 384 -6.81 -10.17 -27.40
N LEU A 385 -7.21 -11.42 -27.60
CA LEU A 385 -6.55 -12.58 -27.00
C LEU A 385 -5.09 -12.74 -27.47
N GLU A 386 -4.81 -12.45 -28.74
CA GLU A 386 -3.45 -12.47 -29.28
C GLU A 386 -2.56 -11.40 -28.62
N VAL A 387 -3.07 -10.17 -28.51
CA VAL A 387 -2.37 -9.06 -27.83
C VAL A 387 -2.11 -9.38 -26.35
N VAL A 388 -3.09 -9.96 -25.65
CA VAL A 388 -2.92 -10.41 -24.26
C VAL A 388 -1.82 -11.47 -24.17
N LYS A 389 -1.84 -12.50 -25.02
CA LYS A 389 -0.82 -13.56 -25.04
C LYS A 389 0.59 -13.00 -25.21
N GLY A 390 0.77 -12.06 -26.14
CA GLY A 390 2.05 -11.39 -26.38
C GLY A 390 2.55 -10.54 -25.19
N THR A 391 1.65 -10.14 -24.29
CA THR A 391 1.94 -9.27 -23.14
C THR A 391 2.31 -10.06 -21.87
N ILE A 392 1.95 -11.35 -21.78
CA ILE A 392 2.18 -12.20 -20.59
C ILE A 392 3.63 -12.14 -20.07
N PRO A 393 4.69 -12.25 -20.91
CA PRO A 393 6.07 -12.19 -20.41
C PRO A 393 6.43 -10.85 -19.76
N ALA A 394 5.89 -9.75 -20.29
CA ALA A 394 6.10 -8.42 -19.73
C ALA A 394 5.42 -8.28 -18.37
N VAL A 395 4.17 -8.75 -18.23
CA VAL A 395 3.44 -8.76 -16.95
C VAL A 395 4.15 -9.62 -15.90
N PHE A 396 4.64 -10.81 -16.30
CA PHE A 396 5.45 -11.67 -15.43
C PHE A 396 6.67 -10.90 -14.89
N ALA A 397 7.42 -10.23 -15.77
CA ALA A 397 8.59 -9.45 -15.39
C ALA A 397 8.20 -8.26 -14.47
N THR A 398 7.07 -7.61 -14.72
CA THR A 398 6.55 -6.53 -13.87
C THR A 398 6.24 -7.04 -12.47
N VAL A 399 5.50 -8.14 -12.32
CA VAL A 399 5.15 -8.71 -11.01
C VAL A 399 6.42 -9.13 -10.27
N LEU A 400 7.35 -9.83 -10.94
CA LEU A 400 8.60 -10.23 -10.33
C LEU A 400 9.40 -9.02 -9.80
N GLN A 401 9.53 -7.98 -10.61
CA GLN A 401 10.24 -6.76 -10.21
C GLN A 401 9.52 -6.01 -9.09
N LEU A 402 8.19 -6.01 -9.09
CA LEU A 402 7.36 -5.37 -8.08
C LEU A 402 7.65 -5.94 -6.68
N PHE A 403 7.82 -7.25 -6.53
CA PHE A 403 8.13 -7.86 -5.22
C PHE A 403 9.39 -7.28 -4.59
N LEU A 404 10.43 -7.11 -5.39
CA LEU A 404 11.71 -6.54 -4.93
C LEU A 404 11.56 -5.06 -4.59
N THR A 405 10.95 -4.30 -5.51
CA THR A 405 10.77 -2.86 -5.37
C THR A 405 9.91 -2.53 -4.16
N THR A 406 8.77 -3.21 -3.97
CA THR A 406 7.83 -2.97 -2.87
C THR A 406 8.43 -3.35 -1.52
N THR A 407 9.21 -4.44 -1.44
CA THR A 407 9.91 -4.82 -0.21
C THR A 407 10.96 -3.78 0.18
N LEU A 408 11.75 -3.31 -0.79
CA LEU A 408 12.75 -2.27 -0.56
C LEU A 408 12.10 -0.94 -0.19
N ASP A 409 11.01 -0.57 -0.87
CA ASP A 409 10.21 0.62 -0.56
C ASP A 409 9.72 0.62 0.89
N GLY A 410 9.20 -0.52 1.37
CA GLY A 410 8.82 -0.70 2.76
C GLY A 410 9.97 -0.45 3.76
N CYS A 411 11.19 -0.91 3.45
CA CYS A 411 12.38 -0.63 4.27
C CYS A 411 12.74 0.87 4.28
N ILE A 412 12.66 1.55 3.14
CA ILE A 412 13.02 2.97 3.00
C ILE A 412 11.98 3.86 3.68
N VAL A 413 10.68 3.55 3.53
CA VAL A 413 9.58 4.17 4.28
C VAL A 413 9.80 3.96 5.78
N GLY A 414 10.14 2.73 6.17
CA GLY A 414 10.51 2.39 7.55
C GLY A 414 11.72 3.16 8.07
N ALA A 415 12.60 3.67 7.21
CA ALA A 415 13.74 4.51 7.59
C ALA A 415 13.48 6.03 7.48
N ARG A 416 12.29 6.45 7.03
CA ARG A 416 11.91 7.87 6.79
C ARG A 416 12.74 8.58 5.72
N ASP A 417 13.26 7.89 4.70
CA ASP A 417 13.96 8.56 3.58
C ASP A 417 12.98 9.13 2.53
N PHE A 418 12.00 9.92 2.99
CA PHE A 418 10.91 10.41 2.16
C PHE A 418 11.36 11.29 0.99
N LYS A 419 12.42 12.09 1.20
CA LYS A 419 13.00 12.94 0.14
C LYS A 419 13.52 12.09 -1.02
N TRP A 420 14.21 10.99 -0.70
CA TRP A 420 14.71 10.06 -1.71
C TRP A 420 13.56 9.39 -2.46
N ILE A 421 12.54 8.90 -1.75
CA ILE A 421 11.42 8.21 -2.39
C ILE A 421 10.67 9.15 -3.33
N VAL A 422 10.37 10.38 -2.91
CA VAL A 422 9.67 11.36 -3.77
C VAL A 422 10.52 11.78 -4.96
N GLY A 423 11.80 12.09 -4.73
CA GLY A 423 12.71 12.50 -5.81
C GLY A 423 12.86 11.40 -6.87
N THR A 424 13.24 10.20 -6.45
CA THR A 424 13.41 9.06 -7.38
C THR A 424 12.08 8.60 -7.99
N GLY A 425 10.99 8.58 -7.22
CA GLY A 425 9.66 8.24 -7.72
C GLY A 425 9.18 9.22 -8.80
N THR A 426 9.45 10.51 -8.63
CA THR A 426 9.11 11.55 -9.61
C THR A 426 10.01 11.47 -10.84
N CYS A 427 11.33 11.36 -10.68
CA CYS A 427 12.26 11.22 -11.79
C CYS A 427 11.93 9.99 -12.66
N THR A 428 11.74 8.83 -12.03
CA THR A 428 11.39 7.59 -12.76
C THR A 428 9.99 7.65 -13.37
N CYS A 429 9.05 8.40 -12.80
CA CYS A 429 7.77 8.70 -13.44
C CYS A 429 7.95 9.52 -14.71
N VAL A 430 8.71 10.62 -14.66
CA VAL A 430 8.98 11.47 -15.82
C VAL A 430 9.65 10.68 -16.95
N LEU A 431 10.63 9.84 -16.61
CA LEU A 431 11.29 8.95 -17.58
C LEU A 431 10.30 7.96 -18.21
N GLN A 432 9.39 7.38 -17.42
CA GLN A 432 8.34 6.51 -17.93
C GLN A 432 7.42 7.25 -18.92
N LEU A 433 6.98 8.47 -18.57
CA LEU A 433 6.11 9.29 -19.43
C LEU A 433 6.81 9.63 -20.76
N ALA A 434 8.10 9.96 -20.72
CA ALA A 434 8.89 10.22 -21.92
C ALA A 434 9.02 8.96 -22.79
N ALA A 435 9.27 7.80 -22.18
CA ALA A 435 9.34 6.52 -22.90
C ALA A 435 8.02 6.14 -23.56
N LEU A 436 6.89 6.31 -22.85
CA LEU A 436 5.55 6.05 -23.39
C LEU A 436 5.21 6.97 -24.57
N ARG A 437 5.58 8.26 -24.50
CA ARG A 437 5.42 9.18 -25.64
C ARG A 437 6.23 8.74 -26.86
N ALA A 438 7.47 8.30 -26.66
CA ALA A 438 8.32 7.80 -27.73
C ALA A 438 7.79 6.48 -28.33
N ILE A 439 7.13 5.64 -27.51
CA ILE A 439 6.48 4.43 -27.98
C ILE A 439 5.24 4.78 -28.81
N ALA A 440 4.39 5.68 -28.33
CA ALA A 440 3.17 6.08 -29.03
C ALA A 440 3.43 6.73 -30.40
N SER A 441 4.62 7.31 -30.61
CA SER A 441 5.00 8.00 -31.84
C SER A 441 5.72 7.13 -32.88
N ARG A 442 5.84 5.81 -32.66
CA ARG A 442 6.60 4.91 -33.55
C ARG A 442 5.77 3.67 -33.91
N ASP A 443 5.91 3.23 -35.15
CA ASP A 443 5.39 1.93 -35.58
C ASP A 443 6.39 0.82 -35.20
N PHE A 444 5.99 -0.03 -34.25
CA PHE A 444 6.81 -1.18 -33.84
C PHE A 444 6.32 -2.43 -34.56
N VAL A 445 7.13 -2.92 -35.50
CA VAL A 445 6.84 -4.16 -36.26
C VAL A 445 7.32 -5.42 -35.51
N ILE A 446 8.30 -5.29 -34.60
CA ILE A 446 9.03 -6.44 -34.02
C ILE A 446 8.53 -6.84 -32.62
N PHE A 447 8.00 -5.91 -31.83
CA PHE A 447 7.58 -6.17 -30.45
C PHE A 447 6.09 -5.86 -30.24
N PRO A 448 5.35 -6.67 -29.47
CA PRO A 448 3.96 -6.37 -29.14
C PRO A 448 3.89 -5.01 -28.44
N PRO A 449 3.13 -4.02 -28.97
CA PRO A 449 3.10 -2.67 -28.41
C PRO A 449 2.73 -2.65 -26.92
N LEU A 450 1.81 -3.52 -26.50
CA LEU A 450 1.38 -3.62 -25.11
C LEU A 450 2.46 -4.21 -24.19
N ALA A 451 3.28 -5.14 -24.68
CA ALA A 451 4.42 -5.66 -23.93
C ALA A 451 5.48 -4.57 -23.68
N LEU A 452 5.71 -3.68 -24.65
CA LEU A 452 6.58 -2.51 -24.48
C LEU A 452 6.02 -1.54 -23.43
N ILE A 453 4.71 -1.27 -23.46
CA ILE A 453 4.03 -0.42 -22.47
C ILE A 453 4.26 -0.95 -21.04
N PHE A 454 4.01 -2.23 -20.77
CA PHE A 454 4.29 -2.84 -19.47
C PHE A 454 5.79 -2.83 -19.12
N SER A 455 6.66 -3.03 -20.11
CA SER A 455 8.12 -2.97 -19.92
C SER A 455 8.60 -1.58 -19.46
N THR A 456 7.93 -0.49 -19.85
CA THR A 456 8.25 0.85 -19.31
C THR A 456 8.04 0.93 -17.79
N PHE A 457 6.97 0.30 -17.29
CA PHE A 457 6.68 0.27 -15.86
C PHE A 457 7.63 -0.68 -15.12
N THR A 458 7.95 -1.83 -15.70
CA THR A 458 9.01 -2.73 -15.18
C THR A 458 10.35 -2.00 -15.07
N ALA A 459 10.75 -1.26 -16.11
CA ALA A 459 11.97 -0.46 -16.11
C ALA A 459 11.95 0.63 -15.03
N ARG A 460 10.82 1.32 -14.86
CA ARG A 460 10.62 2.29 -13.78
C ARG A 460 10.85 1.67 -12.40
N LEU A 461 10.22 0.52 -12.13
CA LEU A 461 10.38 -0.20 -10.85
C LEU A 461 11.83 -0.67 -10.65
N PHE A 462 12.47 -1.13 -11.72
CA PHE A 462 13.87 -1.59 -11.71
C PHE A 462 14.85 -0.45 -11.41
N VAL A 463 14.75 0.68 -12.13
CA VAL A 463 15.63 1.84 -11.93
C VAL A 463 15.49 2.38 -10.51
N TYR A 464 14.26 2.49 -9.99
CA TYR A 464 14.02 2.87 -8.60
C TYR A 464 14.70 1.90 -7.61
N ALA A 465 14.53 0.59 -7.80
CA ALA A 465 15.10 -0.41 -6.91
C ALA A 465 16.62 -0.44 -6.95
N LEU A 466 17.21 -0.35 -8.14
CA LEU A 466 18.65 -0.30 -8.34
C LEU A 466 19.26 0.94 -7.71
N ALA A 467 18.73 2.13 -8.02
CA ALA A 467 19.22 3.39 -7.47
C ALA A 467 19.14 3.40 -5.94
N SER A 468 18.02 2.91 -5.38
CA SER A 468 17.82 2.83 -3.94
C SER A 468 18.77 1.81 -3.28
N THR A 469 18.98 0.66 -3.91
CA THR A 469 19.94 -0.35 -3.43
C THR A 469 21.35 0.21 -3.41
N VAL A 470 21.82 0.78 -4.52
CA VAL A 470 23.15 1.39 -4.63
C VAL A 470 23.33 2.47 -3.56
N ARG A 471 22.36 3.36 -3.37
CA ARG A 471 22.39 4.39 -2.33
C ARG A 471 22.57 3.81 -0.94
N VAL A 472 21.80 2.78 -0.60
CA VAL A 472 21.85 2.11 0.70
C VAL A 472 23.21 1.44 0.91
N LEU A 473 23.74 0.76 -0.10
CA LEU A 473 25.05 0.11 -0.05
C LEU A 473 26.21 1.10 0.08
N LEU A 474 26.09 2.26 -0.55
CA LEU A 474 27.03 3.38 -0.40
C LEU A 474 26.89 4.10 0.96
N GLY A 475 25.99 3.65 1.85
CA GLY A 475 25.81 4.21 3.19
C GLY A 475 25.09 5.56 3.21
N PHE A 476 24.47 5.97 2.10
CA PHE A 476 23.72 7.21 2.02
C PHE A 476 22.28 7.05 2.52
N GLY A 477 21.70 8.15 2.98
CA GLY A 477 20.35 8.18 3.55
C GLY A 477 20.26 7.58 4.96
N PRO A 478 19.10 7.68 5.62
CA PRO A 478 18.88 7.11 6.96
C PRO A 478 19.13 5.61 7.02
N LEU A 479 18.64 4.85 6.02
CA LEU A 479 18.78 3.39 5.98
C LEU A 479 20.24 2.95 5.78
N GLY A 480 20.94 3.54 4.81
CA GLY A 480 22.35 3.24 4.56
C GLY A 480 23.25 3.61 5.74
N ARG A 481 22.98 4.74 6.41
CA ARG A 481 23.70 5.13 7.64
C ARG A 481 23.44 4.17 8.80
N ALA A 482 22.22 3.66 8.95
CA ALA A 482 21.87 2.71 10.01
C ALA A 482 22.49 1.31 9.78
N LEU A 483 22.79 0.96 8.53
CA LEU A 483 23.49 -0.28 8.18
C LEU A 483 25.01 -0.19 8.37
N ARG A 484 25.58 1.00 8.55
CA ARG A 484 27.00 1.16 8.89
C ARG A 484 27.17 1.12 10.42
N PRO A 485 27.97 0.18 10.96
CA PRO A 485 28.28 0.19 12.37
C PRO A 485 28.95 1.52 12.76
N ARG A 486 28.42 2.21 13.77
CA ARG A 486 29.08 3.37 14.37
C ARG A 486 30.16 2.86 15.31
N TYR A 487 31.42 3.06 14.93
CA TYR A 487 32.55 2.82 15.80
C TYR A 487 32.90 4.11 16.53
N ALA A 488 32.99 4.08 17.85
CA ALA A 488 33.64 5.15 18.60
C ALA A 488 35.17 5.03 18.43
N PRO A 489 35.92 6.14 18.29
CA PRO A 489 37.37 6.07 18.36
C PRO A 489 37.80 5.51 19.72
N VAL A 490 38.83 4.66 19.72
CA VAL A 490 39.47 4.22 20.96
C VAL A 490 40.01 5.47 21.66
N ASP A 491 39.57 5.73 22.89
CA ASP A 491 40.24 6.72 23.75
C ASP A 491 41.69 6.29 23.92
N GLN A 492 42.60 6.85 23.12
CA GLN A 492 44.04 6.67 23.23
C GLN A 492 44.60 7.19 24.58
N LYS A 493 43.77 7.84 25.40
CA LYS A 493 44.17 8.38 26.71
C LYS A 493 44.39 7.33 27.80
N ASN A 494 43.88 6.10 27.66
CA ASN A 494 44.07 5.06 28.68
C ASN A 494 45.18 4.04 28.36
N ALA A 495 45.81 4.11 27.19
CA ALA A 495 46.93 3.23 26.82
C ALA A 495 48.30 3.72 27.33
N LEU A 496 48.40 4.98 27.78
CA LEU A 496 49.63 5.58 28.34
C LEU A 496 49.63 5.66 29.87
N ALA A 497 48.56 5.22 30.54
CA ALA A 497 48.45 5.23 32.00
C ALA A 497 48.85 3.88 32.66
N THR A 498 49.20 2.87 31.87
CA THR A 498 49.70 1.57 32.34
C THR A 498 51.19 1.35 32.06
N SER A 499 51.93 2.42 31.76
CA SER A 499 53.39 2.42 31.60
C SER A 499 54.07 3.47 32.49
N CYS A 500 53.65 3.53 33.76
CA CYS A 500 54.43 4.13 34.85
C CYS A 500 54.63 3.08 35.93
#